data_AF-A0A9Q4Q3I3-F1
#
_entry.id   AF-A0A9Q4Q3I3-F1
#
_cell.length_a   1.000
_cell.length_b   1.000
_cell.length_c   1.000
_cell.angle_alpha   90.00
_cell.angle_beta   90.00
_cell.angle_gamma   90.00
#
_symmetry.space_group_name_H-M   'P 1'
#
loop_
_entity.id
_entity.type
_entity.pdbx_description
1 polymer ?
#
loop_
_entity_poly.entity_id
_entity_poly.type
_entity_poly.pdbx_seq_one_letter_code
_entity_poly.pdbx_strand_id
1 'polypeptide(L)'
;MTRSRLTRLLELRRLLPLVAAVLFVLALRVPVWRITLTAPQYVDALVVELYARPEIGGDWQEVRGLNKYVGFYYPDPVYAEPNYEPHEKAIDVPEWVLGPVVFLGMGAASAVVSLLPSRRLSRGLSALFAGSIAIFGAMGAIIQYRLYQAGHSLDPDAPLNGVEGFTPPLLGSYEVANISGTAWFGPGGYMLVGAVVLLGIAVVFRNSTATIVDLPALVRDGWVRGRNRIPRRGSDDGRHERTRDHGTDPVVETTDESTTGGEPIDESTPAGEPTDEPTVSDRSRPSPEGDPR
;
A
#
# COMPACT_ATOMS: atom_id res chain seq x y z
N MET A 1 33.41 12.73 -29.28
CA MET A 1 32.16 12.73 -30.10
C MET A 1 30.99 13.15 -29.24
N THR A 2 30.44 14.34 -29.49
CA THR A 2 29.23 14.86 -28.82
C THR A 2 28.01 14.11 -29.35
N ARG A 3 27.42 13.18 -28.56
CA ARG A 3 26.10 12.61 -28.88
C ARG A 3 25.12 13.75 -29.15
N SER A 4 24.37 13.68 -30.26
CA SER A 4 23.33 14.66 -30.59
C SER A 4 22.34 14.77 -29.42
N ARG A 5 21.66 15.92 -29.27
CA ARG A 5 20.69 16.10 -28.18
C ARG A 5 19.55 15.07 -28.26
N LEU A 6 19.20 14.64 -29.47
CA LEU A 6 18.15 13.64 -29.71
C LEU A 6 18.55 12.24 -29.22
N THR A 7 19.78 11.80 -29.47
CA THR A 7 20.25 10.49 -29.00
C THR A 7 20.38 10.43 -27.49
N ARG A 8 20.61 11.57 -26.83
CA ARG A 8 20.55 11.66 -25.37
C ARG A 8 19.12 11.50 -24.84
N LEU A 9 18.11 12.11 -25.46
CA LEU A 9 16.72 11.98 -25.01
C LEU A 9 16.15 10.56 -25.19
N LEU A 10 16.67 9.81 -26.16
CA LEU A 10 16.31 8.40 -26.39
C LEU A 10 16.93 7.43 -25.37
N GLU A 11 17.81 7.89 -24.48
CA GLU A 11 18.31 7.08 -23.37
C GLU A 11 17.15 6.74 -22.44
N LEU A 12 17.03 5.46 -22.04
CA LEU A 12 15.91 4.97 -21.23
C LEU A 12 15.73 5.79 -19.94
N ARG A 13 16.83 6.14 -19.28
CA ARG A 13 16.85 6.99 -18.07
C ARG A 13 16.27 8.41 -18.26
N ARG A 14 16.11 8.89 -19.50
CA ARG A 14 15.51 10.20 -19.83
C ARG A 14 14.15 10.05 -20.49
N LEU A 15 14.00 9.05 -21.35
CA LEU A 15 12.74 8.77 -22.03
C LEU A 15 11.64 8.34 -21.05
N LEU A 16 11.93 7.43 -20.12
CA LEU A 16 10.91 6.90 -19.21
C LEU A 16 10.29 7.98 -18.31
N PRO A 17 11.05 8.88 -17.66
CA PRO A 17 10.46 10.00 -16.93
C PRO A 17 9.67 10.96 -17.82
N LEU A 18 10.04 11.14 -19.09
CA LEU A 18 9.29 11.98 -20.02
C LEU A 18 7.94 11.34 -20.38
N VAL A 19 7.92 10.03 -20.65
CA VAL A 19 6.67 9.28 -20.87
C VAL A 19 5.81 9.31 -19.60
N ALA A 20 6.40 9.11 -18.42
CA ALA A 20 5.69 9.24 -17.15
C ALA A 20 5.08 10.64 -16.97
N ALA A 21 5.81 11.70 -17.36
CA ALA A 21 5.30 13.06 -17.31
C ALA A 21 4.03 13.24 -18.15
N VAL A 22 4.02 12.72 -19.37
CA VAL A 22 2.84 12.75 -20.26
C VAL A 22 1.69 11.95 -19.66
N LEU A 23 1.96 10.76 -19.11
CA LEU A 23 0.93 9.93 -18.48
C LEU A 23 0.27 10.64 -17.29
N PHE A 24 1.02 11.32 -16.42
CA PHE A 24 0.43 12.10 -15.33
C PHE A 24 -0.50 13.21 -15.84
N VAL A 25 -0.11 13.92 -16.90
CA VAL A 25 -0.94 14.99 -17.48
C VAL A 25 -2.19 14.41 -18.15
N LEU A 26 -2.05 13.31 -18.89
CA LEU A 26 -3.19 12.65 -19.54
C LEU A 26 -4.15 12.01 -18.54
N ALA A 27 -3.66 11.49 -17.42
CA ALA A 27 -4.47 10.90 -16.36
C ALA A 27 -5.47 11.90 -15.77
N LEU A 28 -5.23 13.22 -15.87
CA LEU A 28 -6.19 14.24 -15.45
C LEU A 28 -7.43 14.30 -16.36
N ARG A 29 -7.36 13.85 -17.60
CA ARG A 29 -8.47 13.94 -18.56
C ARG A 29 -9.43 12.75 -18.51
N VAL A 30 -9.06 11.71 -17.76
CA VAL A 30 -9.79 10.44 -17.69
C VAL A 30 -10.03 10.08 -16.23
N PRO A 31 -11.02 9.23 -15.93
CA PRO A 31 -11.32 8.87 -14.55
C PRO A 31 -10.21 8.01 -13.97
N VAL A 32 -9.82 8.33 -12.73
CA VAL A 32 -8.74 7.64 -12.01
C VAL A 32 -9.28 6.43 -11.26
N TRP A 33 -10.48 6.55 -10.70
CA TRP A 33 -11.21 5.44 -10.11
C TRP A 33 -12.56 5.26 -10.79
N ARG A 34 -13.04 4.02 -10.81
CA ARG A 34 -14.35 3.64 -11.29
C ARG A 34 -15.00 2.73 -10.28
N ILE A 35 -16.21 3.05 -9.87
CA ILE A 35 -16.99 2.28 -8.90
C ILE A 35 -18.23 1.79 -9.64
N THR A 36 -18.40 0.48 -9.70
CA THR A 36 -19.59 -0.15 -10.26
C THR A 36 -20.51 -0.57 -9.12
N LEU A 37 -21.75 -0.11 -9.11
CA LEU A 37 -22.75 -0.44 -8.11
C LEU A 37 -23.86 -1.28 -8.74
N THR A 38 -24.20 -2.37 -8.09
CA THR A 38 -25.34 -3.22 -8.45
C THR A 38 -26.35 -3.15 -7.33
N ALA A 39 -27.55 -2.68 -7.65
CA ALA A 39 -28.67 -2.58 -6.71
C ALA A 39 -29.90 -3.31 -7.30
N PRO A 40 -30.71 -4.00 -6.48
CA PRO A 40 -31.86 -4.78 -6.94
C PRO A 40 -32.90 -3.98 -7.74
N GLN A 41 -32.95 -2.66 -7.52
CA GLN A 41 -33.89 -1.76 -8.17
C GLN A 41 -33.47 -1.32 -9.58
N TYR A 42 -32.22 -1.61 -9.99
CA TYR A 42 -31.71 -1.30 -11.33
C TYR A 42 -31.37 -2.61 -12.07
N VAL A 43 -31.80 -2.69 -13.33
CA VAL A 43 -31.51 -3.85 -14.20
C VAL A 43 -30.03 -3.84 -14.60
N ASP A 44 -29.51 -2.65 -14.93
CA ASP A 44 -28.12 -2.44 -15.28
C ASP A 44 -27.31 -1.96 -14.08
N ALA A 45 -26.02 -2.30 -14.06
CA ALA A 45 -25.11 -1.81 -13.04
C ALA A 45 -24.80 -0.31 -13.28
N LEU A 46 -24.87 0.47 -12.20
CA LEU A 46 -24.55 1.89 -12.19
C LEU A 46 -23.05 2.08 -12.13
N VAL A 47 -22.50 3.03 -12.87
CA VAL A 47 -21.07 3.30 -12.88
C VAL A 47 -20.80 4.73 -12.45
N VAL A 48 -20.02 4.89 -11.38
CA VAL A 48 -19.49 6.19 -10.95
C VAL A 48 -18.03 6.29 -11.33
N GLU A 49 -17.66 7.39 -11.96
CA GLU A 49 -16.30 7.66 -12.40
C GLU A 49 -15.72 8.84 -11.61
N LEU A 50 -14.61 8.62 -10.91
CA LEU A 50 -13.97 9.64 -10.08
C LEU A 50 -12.73 10.18 -10.79
N TYR A 51 -12.67 11.50 -10.95
CA TYR A 51 -11.55 12.18 -11.58
C TYR A 51 -10.53 12.66 -10.53
N ALA A 52 -9.28 12.90 -10.96
CA ALA A 52 -8.29 13.61 -10.14
C ALA A 52 -8.58 15.11 -10.01
N ARG A 53 -9.73 15.56 -10.50
CA ARG A 53 -10.34 16.87 -10.27
C ARG A 53 -11.62 16.68 -9.44
N PRO A 54 -12.18 17.72 -8.82
CA PRO A 54 -13.49 17.72 -8.14
C PRO A 54 -14.67 17.49 -9.09
N GLU A 55 -14.63 16.41 -9.85
CA GLU A 55 -15.58 16.04 -10.89
C GLU A 55 -15.90 14.55 -10.73
N ILE A 56 -17.19 14.23 -10.78
CA ILE A 56 -17.72 12.87 -10.76
C ILE A 56 -18.49 12.63 -12.06
N GLY A 57 -18.09 11.63 -12.84
CA GLY A 57 -18.75 11.22 -14.08
C GLY A 57 -19.58 9.94 -13.94
N GLY A 58 -20.13 9.48 -15.06
CA GLY A 58 -21.00 8.30 -15.13
C GLY A 58 -22.41 8.58 -14.60
N ASP A 59 -23.03 7.57 -14.00
CA ASP A 59 -24.41 7.58 -13.47
C ASP A 59 -24.47 8.18 -12.06
N TRP A 60 -23.73 9.27 -11.85
CA TRP A 60 -23.55 9.87 -10.53
C TRP A 60 -24.85 10.47 -9.98
N GLN A 61 -25.80 10.86 -10.84
CA GLN A 61 -27.07 11.44 -10.40
C GLN A 61 -27.97 10.37 -9.77
N GLU A 62 -28.04 9.20 -10.41
CA GLU A 62 -28.78 8.03 -9.97
C GLU A 62 -28.17 7.47 -8.68
N VAL A 63 -26.84 7.39 -8.62
CA VAL A 63 -26.13 6.93 -7.43
C VAL A 63 -26.26 7.93 -6.28
N ARG A 64 -26.27 9.24 -6.54
CA ARG A 64 -26.60 10.25 -5.51
C ARG A 64 -28.00 10.02 -4.94
N GLY A 65 -28.97 9.75 -5.80
CA GLY A 65 -30.35 9.43 -5.38
C GLY A 65 -30.42 8.17 -4.52
N LEU A 66 -29.65 7.15 -4.87
CA LEU A 66 -29.53 5.91 -4.09
C LEU A 66 -28.87 6.15 -2.73
N ASN A 67 -27.75 6.89 -2.72
CA ASN A 67 -26.96 7.14 -1.52
C ASN A 67 -27.74 7.98 -0.48
N LYS A 68 -28.67 8.83 -0.92
CA LYS A 68 -29.58 9.58 -0.03
C LYS A 68 -30.39 8.66 0.89
N TYR A 69 -30.75 7.45 0.45
CA TYR A 69 -31.51 6.52 1.28
C TYR A 69 -30.69 6.00 2.47
N VAL A 70 -29.37 5.86 2.31
CA VAL A 70 -28.44 5.41 3.36
C VAL A 70 -27.81 6.60 4.10
N GLY A 71 -28.10 7.83 3.68
CA GLY A 71 -27.51 9.04 4.28
C GLY A 71 -26.04 9.24 3.90
N PHE A 72 -25.58 8.63 2.80
CA PHE A 72 -24.23 8.85 2.26
C PHE A 72 -24.28 10.02 1.26
N TYR A 73 -23.41 11.02 1.44
CA TYR A 73 -23.35 12.18 0.55
C TYR A 73 -21.98 12.28 -0.11
N TYR A 74 -21.95 12.82 -1.33
CA TYR A 74 -20.68 13.08 -2.00
C TYR A 74 -19.90 14.18 -1.28
N PRO A 75 -18.57 14.06 -1.16
CA PRO A 75 -17.76 15.00 -0.38
C PRO A 75 -17.70 16.41 -0.98
N ASP A 76 -17.77 17.44 -0.15
CA ASP A 76 -17.64 18.83 -0.60
C ASP A 76 -16.15 19.21 -0.75
N PRO A 77 -15.66 19.56 -1.96
CA PRO A 77 -14.29 20.05 -2.14
C PRO A 77 -14.03 21.45 -1.57
N VAL A 78 -15.05 22.19 -1.10
CA VAL A 78 -15.03 23.52 -0.44
C VAL A 78 -14.46 24.67 -1.30
N TYR A 79 -13.25 24.50 -1.83
CA TYR A 79 -12.49 25.50 -2.59
C TYR A 79 -12.66 25.38 -4.10
N ALA A 80 -13.49 24.45 -4.58
CA ALA A 80 -13.81 24.29 -5.99
C ALA A 80 -15.30 24.01 -6.12
N GLU A 81 -15.92 24.45 -7.20
CA GLU A 81 -17.32 24.12 -7.49
C GLU A 81 -17.35 22.77 -8.22
N PRO A 82 -17.88 21.69 -7.59
CA PRO A 82 -17.99 20.40 -8.26
C PRO A 82 -19.17 20.41 -9.24
N ASN A 83 -19.29 19.35 -10.03
CA ASN A 83 -20.38 19.20 -11.02
C ASN A 83 -21.75 18.82 -10.42
N TYR A 84 -21.88 18.85 -9.10
CA TYR A 84 -23.09 18.55 -8.34
C TYR A 84 -23.20 19.53 -7.18
N GLU A 85 -24.41 19.73 -6.66
CA GLU A 85 -24.60 20.52 -5.44
C GLU A 85 -24.23 19.68 -4.21
N PRO A 86 -23.22 20.09 -3.42
CA PRO A 86 -22.89 19.41 -2.17
C PRO A 86 -24.04 19.53 -1.17
N HIS A 87 -24.25 18.48 -0.38
CA HIS A 87 -25.26 18.47 0.67
C HIS A 87 -24.70 19.11 1.95
N GLU A 88 -25.51 19.80 2.75
CA GLU A 88 -25.05 20.44 4.01
C GLU A 88 -24.44 19.46 5.02
N LYS A 89 -24.84 18.19 4.95
CA LYS A 89 -24.32 17.08 5.78
C LYS A 89 -23.17 16.32 5.11
N ALA A 90 -22.67 16.78 3.96
CA ALA A 90 -21.50 16.18 3.31
C ALA A 90 -20.23 16.46 4.10
N ILE A 91 -19.22 15.59 3.95
CA ILE A 91 -17.91 15.82 4.56
C ILE A 91 -17.09 16.82 3.73
N ASP A 92 -16.38 17.72 4.40
CA ASP A 92 -15.46 18.65 3.77
C ASP A 92 -14.12 17.97 3.41
N VAL A 93 -13.77 18.03 2.13
CA VAL A 93 -12.55 17.45 1.53
C VAL A 93 -11.82 18.49 0.67
N PRO A 94 -11.26 19.55 1.29
CA PRO A 94 -10.53 20.59 0.58
C PRO A 94 -9.29 20.09 -0.18
N GLU A 95 -8.69 19.00 0.28
CA GLU A 95 -7.52 18.39 -0.36
C GLU A 95 -7.79 17.85 -1.77
N TRP A 96 -9.06 17.61 -2.16
CA TRP A 96 -9.37 17.12 -3.50
C TRP A 96 -8.95 18.11 -4.59
N VAL A 97 -8.99 19.41 -4.29
CA VAL A 97 -8.52 20.48 -5.18
C VAL A 97 -7.01 20.40 -5.44
N LEU A 98 -6.25 19.70 -4.59
CA LEU A 98 -4.82 19.48 -4.80
C LEU A 98 -4.53 18.38 -5.83
N GLY A 99 -5.50 17.53 -6.18
CA GLY A 99 -5.31 16.45 -7.16
C GLY A 99 -4.65 16.93 -8.47
N PRO A 100 -5.18 17.95 -9.15
CA PRO A 100 -4.58 18.46 -10.39
C PRO A 100 -3.19 19.04 -10.19
N VAL A 101 -2.97 19.72 -9.06
CA VAL A 101 -1.68 20.31 -8.70
C VAL A 101 -0.63 19.22 -8.51
N VAL A 102 -0.98 18.12 -7.84
CA VAL A 102 -0.09 16.97 -7.62
C VAL A 102 0.27 16.30 -8.94
N PHE A 103 -0.71 16.01 -9.80
CA PHE A 103 -0.45 15.36 -11.10
C PHE A 103 0.35 16.26 -12.05
N LEU A 104 0.02 17.56 -12.14
CA LEU A 104 0.80 18.52 -12.93
C LEU A 104 2.20 18.72 -12.36
N GLY A 105 2.33 18.82 -11.04
CA GLY A 105 3.61 18.95 -10.34
C GLY A 105 4.50 17.74 -10.56
N MET A 106 3.95 16.53 -10.48
CA MET A 106 4.66 15.28 -10.79
C MET A 106 5.02 15.19 -12.28
N GLY A 107 4.14 15.62 -13.17
CA GLY A 107 4.43 15.74 -14.60
C GLY A 107 5.61 16.67 -14.87
N ALA A 108 5.57 17.88 -14.32
CA ALA A 108 6.62 18.88 -14.45
C ALA A 108 7.94 18.40 -13.82
N ALA A 109 7.91 17.84 -12.62
CA ALA A 109 9.09 17.29 -11.96
C ALA A 109 9.72 16.16 -12.78
N SER A 110 8.91 15.28 -13.36
CA SER A 110 9.38 14.20 -14.23
C SER A 110 10.05 14.72 -15.51
N ALA A 111 9.47 15.74 -16.13
CA ALA A 111 10.06 16.41 -17.29
C ALA A 111 11.38 17.13 -16.95
N VAL A 112 11.42 17.86 -15.83
CA VAL A 112 12.63 18.55 -15.35
C VAL A 112 13.74 17.55 -15.06
N VAL A 113 13.44 16.47 -14.33
CA VAL A 113 14.39 15.41 -14.01
C VAL A 113 14.96 14.75 -15.27
N SER A 114 14.14 14.55 -16.31
CA SER A 114 14.62 14.04 -17.61
C SER A 114 15.69 14.93 -18.26
N LEU A 115 15.61 16.24 -18.05
CA LEU A 115 16.51 17.23 -18.63
C LEU A 115 17.76 17.52 -17.79
N LEU A 116 17.84 16.99 -16.56
CA LEU A 116 18.97 17.25 -15.66
C LEU A 116 20.33 16.77 -16.22
N PRO A 117 21.44 17.39 -15.79
CA PRO A 117 22.79 16.92 -16.12
C PRO A 117 23.03 15.50 -15.56
N SER A 118 23.75 14.66 -16.31
CA SER A 118 23.95 13.24 -15.97
C SER A 118 24.53 13.00 -14.56
N ARG A 119 25.31 13.95 -14.01
CA ARG A 119 25.85 13.87 -12.64
C ARG A 119 24.78 13.92 -11.54
N ARG A 120 23.67 14.63 -11.77
CA ARG A 120 22.55 14.77 -10.82
C ARG A 120 21.36 13.87 -11.16
N LEU A 121 21.33 13.34 -12.38
CA LEU A 121 20.22 12.54 -12.92
C LEU A 121 19.89 11.32 -12.03
N SER A 122 20.89 10.52 -11.63
CA SER A 122 20.65 9.32 -10.81
C SER A 122 20.01 9.64 -9.45
N ARG A 123 20.44 10.73 -8.79
CA ARG A 123 19.84 11.19 -7.53
C ARG A 123 18.44 11.76 -7.77
N GLY A 124 18.28 12.56 -8.84
CA GLY A 124 17.00 13.14 -9.24
C GLY A 124 15.94 12.07 -9.52
N LEU A 125 16.27 11.02 -10.26
CA LEU A 125 15.35 9.90 -10.51
C LEU A 125 14.97 9.16 -9.23
N SER A 126 15.95 8.91 -8.36
CA SER A 126 15.71 8.18 -7.11
C SER A 126 14.82 9.00 -6.17
N ALA A 127 15.07 10.31 -6.07
CA ALA A 127 14.24 11.24 -5.30
C ALA A 127 12.84 11.39 -5.91
N LEU A 128 12.73 11.46 -7.24
CA LEU A 128 11.44 11.53 -7.94
C LEU A 128 10.61 10.27 -7.74
N PHE A 129 11.21 9.08 -7.85
CA PHE A 129 10.52 7.83 -7.60
C PHE A 129 10.10 7.71 -6.13
N ALA A 130 11.00 7.94 -5.18
CA ALA A 130 10.67 7.92 -3.76
C ALA A 130 9.58 8.96 -3.40
N GLY A 131 9.70 10.17 -3.94
CA GLY A 131 8.70 11.22 -3.80
C GLY A 131 7.35 10.83 -4.39
N SER A 132 7.32 10.17 -5.55
CA SER A 132 6.08 9.68 -6.15
C SER A 132 5.37 8.65 -5.26
N ILE A 133 6.13 7.69 -4.70
CA ILE A 133 5.58 6.68 -3.79
C ILE A 133 5.04 7.36 -2.52
N ALA A 134 5.79 8.30 -1.94
CA ALA A 134 5.38 9.01 -0.75
C ALA A 134 4.12 9.85 -0.98
N ILE A 135 4.07 10.63 -2.06
CA ILE A 135 2.95 11.53 -2.38
C ILE A 135 1.70 10.73 -2.72
N PHE A 136 1.78 9.76 -3.64
CA PHE A 136 0.60 8.98 -4.04
C PHE A 136 0.17 8.00 -2.94
N GLY A 137 1.10 7.49 -2.13
CA GLY A 137 0.79 6.69 -0.95
C GLY A 137 0.06 7.52 0.11
N ALA A 138 0.54 8.73 0.41
CA ALA A 138 -0.14 9.65 1.32
C ALA A 138 -1.52 10.06 0.78
N MET A 139 -1.63 10.38 -0.51
CA MET A 139 -2.89 10.70 -1.16
C MET A 139 -3.90 9.54 -1.04
N GLY A 140 -3.47 8.30 -1.30
CA GLY A 140 -4.29 7.12 -1.10
C GLY A 140 -4.74 6.94 0.35
N ALA A 141 -3.83 7.12 1.32
CA ALA A 141 -4.17 7.04 2.74
C ALA A 141 -5.20 8.12 3.17
N ILE A 142 -5.03 9.35 2.68
CA ILE A 142 -5.97 10.45 2.92
C ILE A 142 -7.33 10.13 2.30
N ILE A 143 -7.38 9.68 1.04
CA ILE A 143 -8.66 9.30 0.40
C ILE A 143 -9.33 8.17 1.18
N GLN A 144 -8.61 7.12 1.57
CA GLN A 144 -9.17 6.02 2.36
C GLN A 144 -9.72 6.51 3.71
N TYR A 145 -9.03 7.45 4.37
CA TYR A 145 -9.48 8.06 5.60
C TYR A 145 -10.75 8.91 5.40
N ARG A 146 -10.86 9.65 4.30
CA ARG A 146 -12.08 10.40 3.96
C ARG A 146 -13.24 9.49 3.60
N LEU A 147 -12.99 8.37 2.92
CA LEU A 147 -14.01 7.35 2.67
C LEU A 147 -14.52 6.72 3.98
N TYR A 148 -13.62 6.47 4.94
CA TYR A 148 -14.00 6.04 6.28
C TYR A 148 -14.89 7.09 6.98
N GLN A 149 -14.49 8.36 6.97
CA GLN A 149 -15.28 9.44 7.55
C GLN A 149 -16.67 9.55 6.91
N ALA A 150 -16.75 9.55 5.58
CA ALA A 150 -18.00 9.64 4.83
C ALA A 150 -18.94 8.47 5.15
N GLY A 151 -18.40 7.25 5.22
CA GLY A 151 -19.21 6.06 5.47
C GLY A 151 -19.57 5.81 6.95
N HIS A 152 -18.96 6.53 7.90
CA HIS A 152 -19.32 6.49 9.33
C HIS A 152 -20.05 7.75 9.81
N SER A 153 -20.21 8.74 8.94
CA SER A 153 -20.98 9.96 9.21
C SER A 153 -22.29 9.95 8.43
N LEU A 154 -22.98 8.79 8.45
CA LEU A 154 -24.26 8.63 7.76
C LEU A 154 -25.34 9.45 8.46
N ASP A 155 -26.25 10.01 7.67
CA ASP A 155 -27.35 10.80 8.17
C ASP A 155 -28.33 9.94 9.02
N PRO A 156 -28.50 10.23 10.33
CA PRO A 156 -29.43 9.49 11.17
C PRO A 156 -30.90 9.67 10.74
N ASP A 157 -31.21 10.74 10.02
CA ASP A 157 -32.55 11.05 9.51
C ASP A 157 -32.83 10.40 8.14
N ALA A 158 -31.90 9.60 7.61
CA ALA A 158 -32.05 8.96 6.31
C ALA A 158 -33.23 7.95 6.30
N PRO A 159 -33.91 7.77 5.16
CA PRO A 159 -35.04 6.84 5.05
C PRO A 159 -34.72 5.40 5.45
N LEU A 160 -33.50 4.93 5.16
CA LEU A 160 -32.96 3.66 5.66
C LEU A 160 -32.01 3.96 6.81
N ASN A 161 -32.57 4.40 7.93
CA ASN A 161 -31.82 4.60 9.16
C ASN A 161 -31.40 3.26 9.78
N GLY A 162 -30.32 3.28 10.57
CA GLY A 162 -29.79 2.07 11.23
C GLY A 162 -28.90 1.19 10.36
N VAL A 163 -28.48 1.66 9.18
CA VAL A 163 -27.40 1.02 8.41
C VAL A 163 -26.09 1.20 9.17
N GLU A 164 -25.36 0.11 9.37
CA GLU A 164 -24.03 0.15 10.00
C GLU A 164 -23.06 0.97 9.14
N GLY A 165 -22.17 1.71 9.81
CA GLY A 165 -21.13 2.45 9.11
C GLY A 165 -20.27 1.53 8.26
N PHE A 166 -19.99 1.96 7.03
CA PHE A 166 -19.21 1.18 6.08
C PHE A 166 -18.00 1.98 5.60
N THR A 167 -17.04 1.32 4.97
CA THR A 167 -15.90 2.01 4.37
C THR A 167 -15.65 1.46 2.97
N PRO A 168 -15.95 2.24 1.92
CA PRO A 168 -15.60 1.87 0.56
C PRO A 168 -14.08 1.67 0.46
N PRO A 169 -13.61 0.52 -0.03
CA PRO A 169 -12.19 0.33 -0.31
C PRO A 169 -11.79 1.11 -1.56
N LEU A 170 -10.55 1.59 -1.61
CA LEU A 170 -9.95 2.13 -2.85
C LEU A 170 -9.92 1.12 -4.02
N LEU A 171 -9.86 -0.18 -3.69
CA LEU A 171 -9.82 -1.27 -4.65
C LEU A 171 -10.47 -2.51 -4.02
N GLY A 172 -11.46 -3.08 -4.69
CA GLY A 172 -12.17 -4.27 -4.24
C GLY A 172 -13.68 -4.07 -4.11
N SER A 173 -14.37 -5.11 -3.63
CA SER A 173 -15.82 -5.13 -3.46
C SER A 173 -16.21 -4.80 -2.03
N TYR A 174 -17.39 -4.20 -1.87
CA TYR A 174 -18.03 -3.90 -0.60
C TYR A 174 -19.54 -3.99 -0.76
N GLU A 175 -20.26 -4.09 0.35
CA GLU A 175 -21.71 -4.19 0.36
C GLU A 175 -22.27 -3.26 1.43
N VAL A 176 -23.38 -2.60 1.10
CA VAL A 176 -24.07 -1.64 1.98
C VAL A 176 -25.56 -1.87 1.83
N ALA A 177 -26.22 -2.24 2.91
CA ALA A 177 -27.61 -2.68 2.89
C ALA A 177 -27.81 -3.78 1.82
N ASN A 178 -28.55 -3.49 0.74
CA ASN A 178 -28.80 -4.43 -0.37
C ASN A 178 -28.11 -3.97 -1.68
N ILE A 179 -27.07 -3.16 -1.58
CA ILE A 179 -26.31 -2.61 -2.72
C ILE A 179 -24.89 -3.14 -2.65
N SER A 180 -24.44 -3.78 -3.72
CA SER A 180 -23.05 -4.21 -3.86
C SER A 180 -22.28 -3.20 -4.69
N GLY A 181 -21.12 -2.75 -4.19
CA GLY A 181 -20.22 -1.84 -4.87
C GLY A 181 -18.89 -2.51 -5.15
N THR A 182 -18.30 -2.26 -6.31
CA THR A 182 -16.94 -2.71 -6.61
C THR A 182 -16.11 -1.56 -7.17
N ALA A 183 -15.05 -1.21 -6.45
CA ALA A 183 -14.09 -0.17 -6.82
C ALA A 183 -12.91 -0.76 -7.60
N TRP A 184 -12.61 -0.17 -8.75
CA TRP A 184 -11.48 -0.50 -9.62
C TRP A 184 -10.76 0.77 -10.08
N PHE A 185 -9.52 0.59 -10.56
CA PHE A 185 -8.83 1.66 -11.25
C PHE A 185 -9.52 1.97 -12.58
N GLY A 186 -9.79 3.24 -12.81
CA GLY A 186 -10.15 3.74 -14.14
C GLY A 186 -8.91 3.85 -15.04
N PRO A 187 -9.09 4.26 -16.31
CA PRO A 187 -7.97 4.48 -17.23
C PRO A 187 -6.88 5.41 -16.67
N GLY A 188 -7.26 6.46 -15.94
CA GLY A 188 -6.33 7.37 -15.27
C GLY A 188 -5.55 6.72 -14.14
N GLY A 189 -6.16 5.78 -13.41
CA GLY A 189 -5.51 4.99 -12.37
C GLY A 189 -4.45 4.07 -12.95
N TYR A 190 -4.74 3.42 -14.08
CA TYR A 190 -3.75 2.62 -14.81
C TYR A 190 -2.61 3.49 -15.37
N MET A 191 -2.90 4.69 -15.87
CA MET A 191 -1.87 5.65 -16.28
C MET A 191 -0.98 6.08 -15.11
N LEU A 192 -1.57 6.33 -13.94
CA LEU A 192 -0.84 6.67 -12.71
C LEU A 192 0.12 5.53 -12.31
N VAL A 193 -0.39 4.31 -12.19
CA VAL A 193 0.41 3.13 -11.84
C VAL A 193 1.51 2.91 -12.88
N GLY A 194 1.16 3.00 -14.17
CA GLY A 194 2.11 2.90 -15.28
C GLY A 194 3.22 3.95 -15.19
N ALA A 195 2.89 5.20 -14.88
CA ALA A 195 3.87 6.28 -14.72
C ALA A 195 4.84 5.99 -13.56
N VAL A 196 4.33 5.56 -12.40
CA VAL A 196 5.17 5.20 -11.24
C VAL A 196 6.08 4.00 -11.55
N VAL A 197 5.55 2.97 -12.22
CA VAL A 197 6.35 1.82 -12.67
C VAL A 197 7.45 2.25 -13.64
N LEU A 198 7.15 3.13 -14.60
CA LEU A 198 8.15 3.68 -15.52
C LEU A 198 9.26 4.44 -14.77
N LEU A 199 8.91 5.22 -13.74
CA LEU A 199 9.90 5.87 -12.88
C LEU A 199 10.76 4.86 -12.13
N GLY A 200 10.18 3.78 -11.61
CA GLY A 200 10.91 2.69 -10.98
C GLY A 200 11.90 2.01 -11.93
N ILE A 201 11.46 1.71 -13.15
CA ILE A 201 12.33 1.17 -14.21
C ILE A 201 13.45 2.16 -14.54
N ALA A 202 13.13 3.45 -14.63
CA ALA A 202 14.13 4.48 -14.89
C ALA A 202 15.21 4.53 -13.80
N VAL A 203 14.83 4.34 -12.52
CA VAL A 203 15.77 4.23 -11.39
C VAL A 203 16.68 3.00 -11.55
N VAL A 204 16.14 1.85 -11.94
CA VAL A 204 16.96 0.64 -12.19
C VAL A 204 17.99 0.90 -13.29
N PHE A 205 17.61 1.59 -14.37
CA PHE A 205 18.49 1.92 -15.48
C PHE A 205 19.28 3.24 -15.29
N ARG A 206 19.27 3.85 -14.10
CA ARG A 206 19.87 5.18 -13.87
C ARG A 206 21.34 5.28 -14.23
N ASN A 207 22.09 4.18 -14.06
CA ASN A 207 23.52 4.10 -14.36
C ASN A 207 23.81 3.59 -15.79
N SER A 208 22.80 3.13 -16.52
CA SER A 208 22.94 2.65 -17.89
C SER A 208 22.80 3.79 -18.89
N THR A 209 23.52 3.70 -20.01
CA THR A 209 23.36 4.60 -21.17
C THR A 209 22.59 3.95 -22.31
N ALA A 210 21.90 2.85 -22.01
CA ALA A 210 21.07 2.10 -22.95
C ALA A 210 19.99 2.99 -23.57
N THR A 211 19.83 2.83 -24.87
CA THR A 211 18.90 3.58 -25.70
C THR A 211 17.66 2.72 -25.96
N ILE A 212 16.57 3.33 -26.43
CA ILE A 212 15.36 2.59 -26.86
C ILE A 212 15.67 1.45 -27.86
N VAL A 213 16.72 1.61 -28.67
CA VAL A 213 17.17 0.62 -29.66
C VAL A 213 17.74 -0.64 -28.99
N ASP A 214 18.28 -0.52 -27.77
CA ASP A 214 18.88 -1.63 -27.02
C ASP A 214 17.83 -2.41 -26.20
N LEU A 215 16.59 -1.93 -26.13
CA LEU A 215 15.50 -2.58 -25.38
C LEU A 215 15.27 -4.04 -25.75
N PRO A 216 15.21 -4.44 -27.05
CA PRO A 216 14.95 -5.83 -27.41
C PRO A 216 16.04 -6.78 -26.90
N ALA A 217 17.30 -6.33 -26.92
CA ALA A 217 18.44 -7.09 -26.39
C ALA A 217 18.39 -7.18 -24.86
N LEU A 218 18.10 -6.06 -24.18
CA LEU A 218 17.99 -6.02 -22.71
C LEU A 218 16.86 -6.89 -22.17
N VAL A 219 15.70 -6.90 -22.84
CA VAL A 219 14.57 -7.75 -22.47
C VAL A 219 14.90 -9.23 -22.67
N ARG A 220 15.54 -9.58 -23.80
CA ARG A 220 15.99 -10.95 -24.08
C ARG A 220 17.02 -11.44 -23.05
N ASP A 221 18.01 -10.63 -22.72
CA ASP A 221 19.04 -10.99 -21.75
C ASP A 221 18.50 -11.03 -20.31
N GLY A 222 17.53 -10.17 -19.99
CA GLY A 222 16.78 -10.22 -18.73
C GLY A 222 15.97 -11.51 -18.59
N TRP A 223 15.27 -11.92 -19.66
CA TRP A 223 14.49 -13.15 -19.71
C TRP A 223 15.36 -14.40 -19.56
N VAL A 224 16.52 -14.45 -20.24
CA VAL A 224 17.47 -15.57 -20.11
C VAL A 224 18.04 -15.66 -18.69
N ARG A 225 18.39 -14.53 -18.07
CA ARG A 225 18.86 -14.50 -16.68
C ARG A 225 17.79 -14.90 -15.66
N GLY A 226 16.54 -14.51 -15.88
CA GLY A 226 15.40 -14.90 -15.04
C GLY A 226 15.11 -16.41 -15.12
N ARG A 227 15.14 -16.98 -16.33
CA ARG A 227 14.94 -18.42 -16.56
C ARG A 227 16.00 -19.29 -15.90
N ASN A 228 17.26 -18.84 -15.86
CA ASN A 228 18.36 -19.59 -15.26
C ASN A 228 18.44 -19.47 -13.72
N ARG A 229 17.63 -18.59 -13.10
CA ARG A 229 17.54 -18.45 -11.63
C ARG A 229 16.46 -19.31 -11.00
N ILE A 230 15.64 -20.00 -11.78
CA ILE A 230 14.72 -21.03 -11.26
C ILE A 230 15.61 -22.22 -10.86
N PRO A 231 15.75 -22.56 -9.56
CA PRO A 231 16.44 -23.77 -9.19
C PRO A 231 15.63 -24.91 -9.80
N ARG A 232 16.22 -25.67 -10.73
CA ARG A 232 15.69 -26.99 -11.05
C ARG A 232 15.73 -27.75 -9.73
N ARG A 233 14.55 -27.97 -9.13
CA ARG A 233 14.37 -28.86 -7.98
C ARG A 233 14.78 -30.25 -8.46
N GLY A 234 16.07 -30.56 -8.31
CA GLY A 234 16.63 -31.86 -8.63
C GLY A 234 16.05 -32.87 -7.66
N SER A 235 15.30 -33.82 -8.20
CA SER A 235 15.10 -35.13 -7.60
C SER A 235 16.45 -35.84 -7.59
N ASP A 236 17.16 -35.77 -6.48
CA ASP A 236 18.40 -36.53 -6.26
C ASP A 236 18.05 -37.76 -5.40
N ASP A 237 17.48 -38.79 -6.05
CA ASP A 237 17.40 -40.14 -5.51
C ASP A 237 18.77 -40.82 -5.74
N GLY A 238 19.73 -40.48 -4.89
CA GLY A 238 21.10 -40.99 -4.90
C GLY A 238 21.38 -41.86 -3.68
N ARG A 239 21.00 -43.14 -3.78
CA ARG A 239 21.33 -44.29 -2.91
C ARG A 239 22.73 -44.19 -2.26
N HIS A 240 22.78 -44.07 -0.93
CA HIS A 240 24.00 -44.28 -0.14
C HIS A 240 24.30 -45.78 0.00
N GLU A 241 25.28 -46.28 -0.75
CA GLU A 241 25.95 -47.55 -0.45
C GLU A 241 26.95 -47.34 0.70
N ARG A 242 26.75 -48.11 1.78
CA ARG A 242 27.70 -48.24 2.89
C ARG A 242 28.80 -49.22 2.46
N THR A 243 30.05 -48.76 2.47
CA THR A 243 31.21 -49.65 2.59
C THR A 243 31.92 -49.34 3.91
N ARG A 244 31.90 -50.35 4.79
CA ARG A 244 32.73 -50.46 5.98
C ARG A 244 34.14 -50.86 5.53
N ASP A 245 35.17 -50.28 6.12
CA ASP A 245 36.43 -50.98 6.33
C ASP A 245 37.10 -50.54 7.65
N HIS A 246 37.81 -51.48 8.25
CA HIS A 246 38.20 -51.61 9.64
C HIS A 246 39.61 -51.09 9.97
N GLY A 247 39.80 -50.73 11.26
CA GLY A 247 41.06 -50.81 12.01
C GLY A 247 41.99 -49.61 11.85
N THR A 248 42.46 -48.93 12.89
CA THR A 248 43.24 -49.50 14.01
C THR A 248 43.40 -48.40 15.08
N ASP A 249 43.01 -48.67 16.33
CA ASP A 249 43.52 -47.95 17.52
C ASP A 249 44.83 -48.65 17.98
N PRO A 250 45.72 -47.97 18.73
CA PRO A 250 45.61 -48.16 20.18
C PRO A 250 46.15 -47.01 21.08
N VAL A 251 45.77 -47.15 22.36
CA VAL A 251 46.48 -46.81 23.62
C VAL A 251 46.07 -45.56 24.40
N VAL A 252 45.68 -45.88 25.63
CA VAL A 252 45.33 -45.12 26.83
C VAL A 252 46.60 -44.79 27.63
N GLU A 253 46.69 -43.59 28.22
CA GLU A 253 47.37 -43.43 29.52
C GLU A 253 46.83 -42.20 30.30
N THR A 254 46.22 -42.49 31.45
CA THR A 254 45.93 -41.61 32.59
C THR A 254 47.23 -41.19 33.29
N THR A 255 47.28 -40.03 33.97
CA THR A 255 47.33 -39.86 35.45
C THR A 255 47.58 -38.38 35.84
N ASP A 256 47.08 -38.05 37.02
CA ASP A 256 46.90 -36.79 37.76
C ASP A 256 48.13 -35.99 38.23
N GLU A 257 47.79 -34.86 38.88
CA GLU A 257 48.47 -34.11 39.97
C GLU A 257 49.48 -33.03 39.55
N SER A 258 49.57 -31.85 40.17
CA SER A 258 48.86 -31.16 41.26
C SER A 258 49.53 -29.77 41.45
N THR A 259 48.98 -28.95 42.35
CA THR A 259 49.65 -27.83 43.08
C THR A 259 49.52 -26.42 42.49
N THR A 260 49.24 -25.31 43.20
CA THR A 260 48.60 -24.94 44.50
C THR A 260 48.71 -23.41 44.60
N GLY A 261 47.72 -22.76 45.23
CA GLY A 261 47.91 -21.54 46.04
C GLY A 261 47.34 -20.25 45.41
N GLY A 262 46.57 -19.42 46.10
CA GLY A 262 46.14 -19.40 47.49
C GLY A 262 45.22 -18.19 47.72
N GLU A 263 44.22 -18.40 48.58
CA GLU A 263 43.21 -17.48 49.16
C GLU A 263 43.86 -16.52 50.21
N PRO A 264 43.17 -15.66 51.05
CA PRO A 264 41.78 -15.83 51.53
C PRO A 264 40.92 -14.59 52.00
N ILE A 265 39.61 -14.85 52.24
CA ILE A 265 38.66 -14.39 53.32
C ILE A 265 38.16 -12.90 53.35
N ASP A 266 36.87 -12.54 53.56
CA ASP A 266 35.88 -12.87 54.64
C ASP A 266 34.42 -12.63 54.15
N GLU A 267 33.50 -13.62 54.10
CA GLU A 267 32.54 -14.08 55.13
C GLU A 267 31.46 -13.03 55.52
N SER A 268 30.17 -13.18 55.16
CA SER A 268 29.22 -14.05 55.88
C SER A 268 27.80 -14.01 55.27
N THR A 269 27.11 -15.15 55.26
CA THR A 269 25.66 -15.38 55.03
C THR A 269 25.26 -16.48 56.03
N PRO A 270 24.03 -16.50 56.59
CA PRO A 270 22.97 -17.41 56.08
C PRO A 270 21.58 -16.73 56.08
N ALA A 271 20.74 -16.89 55.05
CA ALA A 271 19.84 -18.01 54.76
C ALA A 271 18.69 -18.21 55.77
N GLY A 272 17.44 -18.28 55.29
CA GLY A 272 16.30 -18.73 56.09
C GLY A 272 14.94 -18.27 55.55
N GLU A 273 14.26 -19.20 54.87
CA GLU A 273 12.98 -19.09 54.16
C GLU A 273 11.78 -19.41 55.12
N PRO A 274 10.60 -19.85 54.62
CA PRO A 274 9.30 -19.17 54.59
C PRO A 274 8.34 -19.57 55.74
N THR A 275 7.17 -18.92 55.90
CA THR A 275 6.02 -19.54 56.60
C THR A 275 4.65 -18.94 56.23
N ASP A 276 3.69 -19.86 56.18
CA ASP A 276 2.29 -19.84 55.78
C ASP A 276 1.29 -19.00 56.61
N GLU A 277 0.13 -18.77 55.98
CA GLU A 277 -1.27 -18.62 56.47
C GLU A 277 -1.65 -19.35 57.80
N PRO A 278 -2.83 -19.19 58.48
CA PRO A 278 -4.19 -19.03 57.87
C PRO A 278 -5.33 -18.31 58.69
N THR A 279 -6.47 -18.10 57.99
CA THR A 279 -7.92 -18.23 58.38
C THR A 279 -8.65 -17.43 59.48
N VAL A 280 -9.94 -17.16 59.15
CA VAL A 280 -11.23 -17.34 59.91
C VAL A 280 -12.12 -16.08 59.81
N SER A 281 -13.09 -16.03 58.87
CA SER A 281 -14.53 -16.42 58.97
C SER A 281 -15.44 -15.38 59.64
N ASP A 282 -16.52 -14.91 58.98
CA ASP A 282 -17.88 -15.49 59.17
C ASP A 282 -19.01 -14.77 58.38
N ARG A 283 -19.82 -15.59 57.68
CA ARG A 283 -21.29 -15.57 57.42
C ARG A 283 -22.08 -14.29 57.08
N SER A 284 -22.82 -14.34 55.96
CA SER A 284 -24.30 -14.60 55.89
C SER A 284 -24.97 -14.10 54.58
N ARG A 285 -25.71 -14.97 53.88
CA ARG A 285 -26.84 -14.68 52.93
C ARG A 285 -28.18 -14.89 53.69
N PRO A 286 -29.44 -14.70 53.17
CA PRO A 286 -29.97 -14.20 51.86
C PRO A 286 -31.15 -13.16 51.95
N SER A 287 -31.76 -12.83 50.77
CA SER A 287 -32.97 -12.02 50.36
C SER A 287 -34.31 -12.16 51.19
N PRO A 288 -35.51 -11.56 50.88
CA PRO A 288 -36.05 -10.86 49.67
C PRO A 288 -37.09 -9.69 49.86
N GLU A 289 -37.63 -9.17 48.72
CA GLU A 289 -39.02 -8.68 48.45
C GLU A 289 -39.60 -7.29 48.85
N GLY A 290 -40.38 -6.72 47.90
CA GLY A 290 -41.46 -5.70 48.04
C GLY A 290 -41.13 -4.32 47.43
N ASP A 291 -41.93 -3.63 46.61
CA ASP A 291 -43.28 -3.75 46.03
C ASP A 291 -43.43 -2.56 45.01
N PRO A 292 -44.20 -2.64 43.90
CA PRO A 292 -44.43 -1.48 43.03
C PRO A 292 -45.69 -0.69 43.44
N ARG A 293 -45.71 0.60 43.12
CA ARG A 293 -46.90 1.45 43.08
C ARG A 293 -47.17 1.88 41.65
#